data_AF-A0A177T837-F1
#
_entry.id   AF-A0A177T837-F1
#
_cell.length_a   1.000
_cell.length_b   1.000
_cell.length_c   1.000
_cell.angle_alpha   90.00
_cell.angle_beta   90.00
_cell.angle_gamma   90.00
#
_symmetry.space_group_name_H-M   'P 1'
#
loop_
_entity.id
_entity.type
_entity.pdbx_description
1 polymer ?
#
loop_
_entity_poly.entity_id
_entity_poly.type
_entity_poly.pdbx_seq_one_letter_code
_entity_poly.pdbx_strand_id
1 'polypeptide(L)'
;MDLLLPVAPLQQAAGHDDFGEYYPASVDEDVISAITQRYLGHPTAKERILTRAMHSKDNRFQAFCEHLTRADCAAHPQTGSVSSSRERAEDGACMLLHFEPIFLPHTDANFGHCSYLNTCHRMTTCKYLHFQLVAPPPTSPPKGSASDSKAPFHWQAPYEMDSDEARESAVRRPVEALIELGLKSWVRPNQSATDPSSEFVVDGMAVAPQLPAQWIDCDLKTFDFSMLGKFDVIVADPPWDIHMSLPYGTMTDDDMRAMPFPMLQDEGLLFLWVTGRAMELGRELLTYWGYTRIDELIWVKIGQTQRLIRTGRTGHWLNHTKEHCLVAAKVRRQPQEEEQPSPPTSAFPAATRSSTTTNAGAAPGIDPSYLLPSWLHSTAGLATDVIVSEVRDTSRKPDELYGMIERLCPGGRKVELFGRRHNMRRGWLTLGNQLKGDAGVCESVHDPVLQQRLSAWRIGEQ
;
A
#
# COMPACT_ATOMS: atom_id res chain seq x y z
N MET A 1 7.04 -34.94 -15.84
CA MET A 1 6.20 -36.12 -15.62
C MET A 1 6.59 -36.70 -14.28
N ASP A 2 5.61 -37.23 -13.56
CA ASP A 2 5.68 -37.82 -12.20
C ASP A 2 5.52 -36.86 -11.02
N LEU A 3 4.27 -36.42 -10.80
CA LEU A 3 3.78 -35.88 -9.52
C LEU A 3 2.35 -36.37 -9.23
N LEU A 4 2.06 -37.65 -9.48
CA LEU A 4 0.86 -38.32 -9.00
C LEU A 4 1.27 -39.45 -8.06
N LEU A 5 1.03 -39.26 -6.76
CA LEU A 5 1.09 -40.34 -5.78
C LEU A 5 -0.34 -40.86 -5.51
N PRO A 6 -0.49 -42.15 -5.16
CA PRO A 6 -1.73 -42.89 -5.31
C PRO A 6 -2.77 -42.48 -4.26
N VAL A 7 -3.99 -42.21 -4.71
CA VAL A 7 -5.17 -42.10 -3.85
C VAL A 7 -5.52 -43.52 -3.38
N ALA A 8 -5.48 -43.77 -2.08
CA ALA A 8 -5.93 -45.04 -1.51
C ALA A 8 -7.45 -45.22 -1.75
N PRO A 9 -7.93 -46.45 -2.03
CA PRO A 9 -9.35 -46.67 -2.27
C PRO A 9 -10.14 -46.52 -0.96
N LEU A 10 -11.08 -45.56 -0.96
CA LEU A 10 -12.07 -45.37 0.10
C LEU A 10 -12.94 -46.63 0.23
N GLN A 11 -12.85 -47.33 1.36
CA GLN A 11 -13.86 -48.31 1.76
C GLN A 11 -15.13 -47.55 2.14
N GLN A 12 -16.15 -47.61 1.27
CA GLN A 12 -17.51 -47.15 1.60
C GLN A 12 -18.10 -48.09 2.65
N ALA A 13 -18.20 -47.61 3.89
CA ALA A 13 -19.09 -48.19 4.88
C ALA A 13 -20.46 -47.51 4.75
N ALA A 14 -21.40 -48.16 4.07
CA ALA A 14 -22.79 -47.71 3.99
C ALA A 14 -23.52 -48.12 5.28
N GLY A 15 -23.85 -47.15 6.13
CA GLY A 15 -24.83 -47.30 7.21
C GLY A 15 -26.22 -46.95 6.70
N HIS A 16 -27.24 -47.73 7.08
CA HIS A 16 -28.62 -47.59 6.64
C HIS A 16 -29.48 -47.23 7.85
N ASP A 17 -30.06 -46.04 7.86
CA ASP A 17 -31.03 -45.60 8.87
C ASP A 17 -32.43 -45.56 8.24
N ASP A 18 -33.45 -45.94 9.03
CA ASP A 18 -34.80 -46.39 8.61
C ASP A 18 -35.74 -45.29 8.05
N PHE A 19 -35.19 -44.16 7.59
CA PHE A 19 -35.93 -43.11 6.91
C PHE A 19 -35.13 -42.65 5.69
N GLY A 20 -35.56 -43.10 4.51
CA GLY A 20 -34.85 -42.97 3.23
C GLY A 20 -34.62 -41.53 2.73
N GLU A 21 -33.76 -40.78 3.40
CA GLU A 21 -33.13 -39.57 2.89
C GLU A 21 -31.64 -39.84 2.62
N TYR A 22 -31.26 -39.70 1.35
CA TYR A 22 -29.88 -39.84 0.89
C TYR A 22 -29.10 -38.57 1.26
N TYR A 23 -28.53 -38.54 2.47
CA TYR A 23 -27.50 -37.55 2.81
C TYR A 23 -26.15 -38.05 2.30
N PRO A 24 -25.42 -37.30 1.43
CA PRO A 24 -24.06 -37.67 1.10
C PRO A 24 -23.25 -37.71 2.41
N ALA A 25 -22.55 -38.84 2.63
CA ALA A 25 -21.67 -39.05 3.76
C ALA A 25 -20.85 -37.79 4.02
N SER A 26 -20.88 -37.32 5.29
CA SER A 26 -20.20 -36.13 5.78
C SER A 26 -18.88 -35.92 5.05
N VAL A 27 -18.78 -34.87 4.24
CA VAL A 27 -17.50 -34.49 3.65
C VAL A 27 -16.57 -34.25 4.82
N ASP A 28 -15.51 -35.04 4.89
CA ASP A 28 -14.58 -35.05 6.01
C ASP A 28 -13.96 -33.65 6.13
N GLU A 29 -14.41 -32.88 7.11
CA GLU A 29 -13.98 -31.49 7.36
C GLU A 29 -12.45 -31.42 7.47
N ASP A 30 -11.82 -32.49 7.94
CA ASP A 30 -10.36 -32.61 8.02
C ASP A 30 -9.72 -32.67 6.62
N VAL A 31 -10.38 -33.30 5.64
CA VAL A 31 -9.92 -33.34 4.24
C VAL A 31 -10.11 -31.98 3.58
N ILE A 32 -11.25 -31.30 3.79
CA ILE A 32 -11.47 -29.94 3.28
C ILE A 32 -10.43 -28.99 3.88
N SER A 33 -10.19 -29.08 5.19
CA SER A 33 -9.20 -28.29 5.92
C SER A 33 -7.78 -28.55 5.38
N ALA A 34 -7.40 -29.81 5.18
CA ALA A 34 -6.10 -30.18 4.63
C ALA A 34 -5.91 -29.67 3.20
N ILE A 35 -6.92 -29.80 2.33
CA ILE A 35 -6.88 -29.28 0.95
C ILE A 35 -6.79 -27.75 0.98
N THR A 36 -7.60 -27.09 1.79
CA THR A 36 -7.60 -25.63 1.96
C THR A 36 -6.24 -25.14 2.42
N GLN A 37 -5.67 -25.74 3.47
CA GLN A 37 -4.35 -25.38 3.98
C GLN A 37 -3.24 -25.61 2.93
N ARG A 38 -3.32 -26.71 2.18
CA ARG A 38 -2.30 -27.10 1.19
C ARG A 38 -2.34 -26.25 -0.08
N TYR A 39 -3.52 -25.94 -0.59
CA TYR A 39 -3.71 -25.31 -1.91
C TYR A 39 -4.16 -23.86 -1.87
N LEU A 40 -4.96 -23.47 -0.86
CA LEU A 40 -5.46 -22.09 -0.70
C LEU A 40 -4.65 -21.30 0.34
N GLY A 41 -4.00 -21.97 1.29
CA GLY A 41 -3.20 -21.34 2.35
C GLY A 41 -1.72 -21.13 2.02
N HIS A 42 -1.20 -21.71 0.93
CA HIS A 42 0.20 -21.57 0.54
C HIS A 42 0.36 -20.57 -0.61
N PRO A 43 1.37 -19.69 -0.56
CA PRO A 43 1.62 -18.76 -1.65
C PRO A 43 2.01 -19.50 -2.92
N THR A 44 1.57 -18.98 -4.06
CA THR A 44 1.89 -19.53 -5.37
C THR A 44 3.41 -19.46 -5.65
N ALA A 45 3.91 -20.29 -6.58
CA ALA A 45 5.32 -20.23 -6.97
C ALA A 45 5.72 -18.82 -7.46
N LYS A 46 4.81 -18.18 -8.19
CA LYS A 46 4.93 -16.80 -8.66
C LYS A 46 5.06 -15.82 -7.48
N GLU A 47 4.14 -15.88 -6.51
CA GLU A 47 4.22 -15.06 -5.29
C GLU A 47 5.54 -15.26 -4.56
N ARG A 48 5.95 -16.50 -4.32
CA ARG A 48 7.21 -16.79 -3.60
C ARG A 48 8.44 -16.21 -4.28
N ILE A 49 8.52 -16.30 -5.61
CA ILE A 49 9.64 -15.75 -6.39
C ILE A 49 9.64 -14.22 -6.31
N LEU A 50 8.49 -13.59 -6.56
CA LEU A 50 8.36 -12.13 -6.59
C LEU A 50 8.52 -11.52 -5.20
N THR A 51 7.90 -12.08 -4.17
CA THR A 51 8.07 -11.65 -2.78
C THR A 51 9.54 -11.72 -2.36
N ARG A 52 10.27 -12.78 -2.75
CA ARG A 52 11.70 -12.89 -2.45
C ARG A 52 12.53 -11.86 -3.21
N ALA A 53 12.24 -11.62 -4.48
CA ALA A 53 13.00 -10.70 -5.32
C ALA A 53 12.77 -9.23 -4.95
N MET A 54 11.52 -8.87 -4.65
CA MET A 54 11.10 -7.53 -4.23
C MET A 54 11.23 -7.32 -2.72
N HIS A 55 11.81 -8.28 -1.98
CA HIS A 55 12.09 -8.12 -0.56
C HIS A 55 13.15 -7.04 -0.38
N SER A 56 12.92 -6.11 0.55
CA SER A 56 13.91 -5.09 0.85
C SER A 56 15.22 -5.73 1.32
N LYS A 57 16.34 -5.37 0.70
CA LYS A 57 17.68 -5.78 1.17
C LYS A 57 18.19 -4.89 2.31
N ASP A 58 17.35 -3.94 2.76
CA ASP A 58 17.67 -3.04 3.85
C ASP A 58 17.36 -3.67 5.21
N ASN A 59 18.41 -3.99 5.96
CA ASN A 59 18.32 -4.62 7.28
C ASN A 59 18.33 -3.59 8.44
N ARG A 60 17.87 -2.35 8.18
CA ARG A 60 17.75 -1.30 9.22
C ARG A 60 16.56 -1.49 10.15
N PHE A 61 15.61 -2.36 9.80
CA PHE A 61 14.50 -2.70 10.69
C PHE A 61 15.02 -3.37 11.95
N GLN A 62 14.70 -2.80 13.10
CA GLN A 62 15.06 -3.34 14.41
C GLN A 62 13.78 -3.76 15.12
N ALA A 63 13.59 -5.05 15.31
CA ALA A 63 12.43 -5.56 16.02
C ALA A 63 12.50 -5.18 17.51
N PHE A 64 11.33 -4.95 18.12
CA PHE A 64 11.20 -4.78 19.55
C PHE A 64 11.35 -6.12 20.26
N CYS A 65 12.01 -6.11 21.42
CA CYS A 65 12.01 -7.27 22.30
C CYS A 65 10.60 -7.47 22.87
N GLU A 66 10.10 -8.71 22.84
CA GLU A 66 8.81 -9.07 23.46
C GLU A 66 8.78 -8.75 24.96
N HIS A 67 9.94 -8.78 25.61
CA HIS A 67 10.08 -8.46 27.04
C HIS A 67 10.16 -6.95 27.32
N LEU A 68 10.22 -6.10 26.29
CA LEU A 68 10.26 -4.63 26.33
C LEU A 68 11.44 -4.04 27.11
N THR A 69 11.64 -4.35 28.39
CA THR A 69 12.75 -3.82 29.21
C THR A 69 13.94 -4.78 29.25
N ARG A 70 15.16 -4.22 29.41
CA ARG A 70 16.37 -5.06 29.53
C ARG A 70 16.35 -5.94 30.79
N ALA A 71 15.73 -5.46 31.88
CA ALA A 71 15.60 -6.23 33.12
C ALA A 71 14.70 -7.45 32.92
N ASP A 72 13.56 -7.28 32.27
CA ASP A 72 12.61 -8.36 32.00
C ASP A 72 13.18 -9.36 30.97
N CYS A 73 13.88 -8.85 29.96
CA CYS A 73 14.58 -9.68 28.97
C CYS A 73 15.70 -10.53 29.62
N ALA A 74 16.48 -9.94 30.52
CA ALA A 74 17.53 -10.65 31.25
C ALA A 74 16.96 -11.70 32.23
N ALA A 75 15.78 -11.46 32.81
CA ALA A 75 15.08 -12.40 33.67
C ALA A 75 14.46 -13.58 32.91
N HIS A 76 14.26 -13.45 31.60
CA HIS A 76 13.62 -14.46 30.74
C HIS A 76 14.54 -14.92 29.58
N PRO A 77 15.71 -15.52 29.87
CA PRO A 77 16.67 -15.86 28.83
C PRO A 77 16.20 -16.96 27.85
N GLN A 78 15.11 -17.68 28.14
CA GLN A 78 14.65 -18.84 27.37
C GLN A 78 13.23 -18.76 26.78
N THR A 79 12.48 -17.66 26.98
CA THR A 79 11.08 -17.56 26.50
C THR A 79 10.88 -16.55 25.37
N GLY A 80 11.95 -16.15 24.69
CA GLY A 80 11.80 -15.49 23.39
C GLY A 80 11.18 -16.50 22.43
N SER A 81 10.02 -16.17 21.88
CA SER A 81 9.38 -16.92 20.81
C SER A 81 10.43 -17.44 19.80
N VAL A 82 10.36 -18.74 19.54
CA VAL A 82 11.24 -19.45 18.61
C VAL A 82 11.18 -18.79 17.23
N SER A 83 12.17 -17.98 16.86
CA SER A 83 12.68 -17.97 15.48
C SER A 83 14.09 -17.39 15.37
N SER A 84 15.07 -18.27 15.19
CA SER A 84 16.44 -18.00 14.73
C SER A 84 17.48 -17.49 15.74
N SER A 85 18.66 -18.10 15.67
CA SER A 85 19.91 -17.72 16.34
C SER A 85 20.48 -16.35 15.93
N ARG A 86 19.64 -15.44 15.42
CA ARG A 86 20.03 -14.17 14.79
C ARG A 86 19.82 -12.94 15.67
N GLU A 87 19.24 -13.11 16.86
CA GLU A 87 18.80 -12.00 17.74
C GLU A 87 19.67 -11.82 18.99
N ARG A 88 20.74 -12.62 19.11
CA ARG A 88 21.71 -12.57 20.22
C ARG A 88 23.10 -12.28 19.68
N ALA A 89 23.83 -11.36 20.33
CA ALA A 89 25.23 -11.09 20.04
C ALA A 89 26.13 -12.23 20.54
N GLU A 90 27.40 -12.25 20.12
CA GLU A 90 28.38 -13.28 20.50
C GLU A 90 28.61 -13.35 22.03
N ASP A 91 28.34 -12.28 22.74
CA ASP A 91 28.38 -12.16 24.21
C ASP A 91 27.07 -12.59 24.91
N GLY A 92 26.06 -13.02 24.15
CA GLY A 92 24.75 -13.44 24.65
C GLY A 92 23.76 -12.29 24.92
N ALA A 93 24.14 -11.04 24.63
CA ALA A 93 23.25 -9.89 24.77
C ALA A 93 22.11 -9.91 23.73
N CYS A 94 20.91 -9.51 24.14
CA CYS A 94 19.77 -9.37 23.23
C CYS A 94 19.99 -8.16 22.31
N MET A 95 19.89 -8.38 21.00
CA MET A 95 20.11 -7.35 19.97
C MET A 95 18.84 -6.60 19.57
N LEU A 96 17.69 -6.97 20.14
CA LEU A 96 16.40 -6.32 19.91
C LEU A 96 16.29 -4.97 20.63
N LEU A 97 15.40 -4.11 20.15
CA LEU A 97 15.10 -2.83 20.79
C LEU A 97 14.42 -3.03 22.15
N HIS A 98 14.92 -2.32 23.16
CA HIS A 98 14.36 -2.30 24.51
C HIS A 98 13.97 -0.89 24.92
N PHE A 99 13.14 -0.77 25.94
CA PHE A 99 12.62 0.47 26.48
C PHE A 99 12.90 0.58 27.97
N GLU A 100 13.08 1.82 28.44
CA GLU A 100 13.16 2.16 29.86
C GLU A 100 11.97 3.04 30.26
N PRO A 101 11.31 2.77 31.40
CA PRO A 101 10.22 3.61 31.88
C PRO A 101 10.73 4.98 32.33
N ILE A 102 10.01 6.04 31.93
CA ILE A 102 10.25 7.42 32.37
C ILE A 102 9.32 7.71 33.55
N PHE A 103 9.90 8.00 34.71
CA PHE A 103 9.17 8.42 35.91
C PHE A 103 9.27 9.92 36.09
N LEU A 104 8.18 10.64 35.78
CA LEU A 104 8.04 12.07 36.07
C LEU A 104 7.29 12.27 37.40
N PRO A 105 7.44 13.42 38.09
CA PRO A 105 6.82 13.64 39.42
C PRO A 105 5.31 13.46 39.47
N HIS A 106 4.62 13.70 38.35
CA HIS A 106 3.17 13.56 38.21
C HIS A 106 2.73 12.21 37.62
N THR A 107 3.67 11.32 37.29
CA THR A 107 3.40 9.98 36.75
C THR A 107 3.08 9.01 37.89
N ASP A 108 2.00 8.25 37.75
CA ASP A 108 1.62 7.19 38.67
C ASP A 108 1.47 5.87 37.91
N ALA A 109 2.31 4.89 38.27
CA ALA A 109 2.40 3.60 37.62
C ALA A 109 1.10 2.78 37.71
N ASN A 110 0.22 3.08 38.69
CA ASN A 110 -1.06 2.40 38.84
C ASN A 110 -2.05 2.72 37.70
N PHE A 111 -1.89 3.87 37.02
CA PHE A 111 -2.71 4.18 35.85
C PHE A 111 -2.29 3.40 34.60
N GLY A 112 -1.18 2.65 34.66
CA GLY A 112 -0.65 1.89 33.55
C GLY A 112 0.08 2.76 32.51
N HIS A 113 0.25 2.21 31.32
CA HIS A 113 1.08 2.79 30.27
C HIS A 113 0.36 3.88 29.49
N CYS A 114 1.08 4.96 29.18
CA CYS A 114 0.59 5.98 28.27
C CYS A 114 0.44 5.37 26.88
N SER A 115 -0.73 5.49 26.26
CA SER A 115 -0.98 4.96 24.92
C SER A 115 -0.08 5.59 23.84
N TYR A 116 0.50 6.76 24.13
CA TYR A 116 1.40 7.51 23.26
C TYR A 116 2.88 7.32 23.62
N LEU A 117 3.24 6.40 24.53
CA LEU A 117 4.63 6.02 24.88
C LEU A 117 5.62 7.21 24.92
N ASN A 118 6.51 7.34 23.94
CA ASN A 118 7.52 8.41 23.82
C ASN A 118 7.05 9.64 23.01
N THR A 119 5.85 9.61 22.42
CA THR A 119 5.30 10.68 21.57
C THR A 119 4.19 11.48 22.25
N CYS A 120 3.97 11.30 23.55
CA CYS A 120 2.94 12.02 24.27
C CYS A 120 3.16 13.55 24.24
N HIS A 121 2.31 14.29 23.51
CA HIS A 121 2.40 15.76 23.44
C HIS A 121 2.17 16.49 24.79
N ARG A 122 1.77 15.75 25.83
CA ARG A 122 1.53 16.27 27.18
C ARG A 122 2.44 15.62 28.21
N MET A 123 3.68 15.28 27.87
CA MET A 123 4.61 14.60 28.80
C MET A 123 4.67 15.27 30.18
N THR A 124 4.63 16.61 30.24
CA THR A 124 4.71 17.40 31.47
C THR A 124 3.46 17.36 32.37
N THR A 125 2.33 16.82 31.88
CA THR A 125 1.07 16.75 32.63
C THR A 125 0.39 15.37 32.60
N CYS A 126 0.88 14.46 31.77
CA CYS A 126 0.31 13.13 31.58
C CYS A 126 0.66 12.20 32.75
N LYS A 127 -0.38 11.70 33.45
CA LYS A 127 -0.24 10.85 34.65
C LYS A 127 0.17 9.40 34.36
N TYR A 128 0.10 8.96 33.11
CA TYR A 128 0.41 7.60 32.70
C TYR A 128 1.92 7.38 32.55
N LEU A 129 2.38 6.12 32.68
CA LEU A 129 3.79 5.74 32.56
C LEU A 129 4.27 5.84 31.11
N HIS A 130 5.33 6.63 30.86
CA HIS A 130 5.95 6.77 29.55
C HIS A 130 7.21 5.90 29.46
N PHE A 131 7.72 5.73 28.24
CA PHE A 131 8.88 4.89 27.95
C PHE A 131 9.83 5.63 27.01
N GLN A 132 11.13 5.43 27.19
CA GLN A 132 12.18 5.89 26.27
C GLN A 132 12.86 4.67 25.65
N LEU A 133 13.26 4.78 24.38
CA LEU A 133 14.04 3.74 23.72
C LEU A 133 15.44 3.68 24.36
N VAL A 134 15.83 2.51 24.84
CA VAL A 134 17.20 2.28 25.32
C VAL A 134 18.08 2.22 24.09
N ALA A 135 19.06 3.12 24.01
CA ALA A 135 20.03 3.10 22.92
C ALA A 135 20.62 1.68 22.79
N PRO A 136 20.60 1.09 21.57
CA PRO A 136 21.27 -0.18 21.34
C PRO A 136 22.74 -0.04 21.78
N PRO A 137 23.36 -1.09 22.33
CA PRO A 137 24.77 -1.01 22.70
C PRO A 137 25.56 -0.54 21.47
N PRO A 138 26.47 0.43 21.60
CA PRO A 138 27.28 0.87 20.48
C PRO A 138 28.21 -0.28 20.10
N THR A 139 27.83 -1.09 19.12
CA THR A 139 28.80 -1.93 18.41
C THR A 139 29.60 -1.00 17.51
N SER A 140 30.51 -0.23 18.12
CA SER A 140 31.62 0.30 17.37
C SER A 140 32.36 -0.90 16.77
N PRO A 141 32.59 -0.97 15.44
CA PRO A 141 33.59 -1.89 14.96
C PRO A 141 34.90 -1.53 15.69
N PRO A 142 35.66 -2.50 16.21
CA PRO A 142 36.88 -2.18 16.94
C PRO A 142 37.76 -1.33 16.04
N LYS A 143 38.23 -0.18 16.56
CA LYS A 143 39.18 0.67 15.86
C LYS A 143 40.42 -0.17 15.53
N GLY A 144 40.55 -0.60 14.28
CA GLY A 144 41.77 -1.24 13.78
C GLY A 144 41.63 -2.48 12.90
N SER A 145 40.44 -3.03 12.63
CA SER A 145 40.33 -4.17 11.69
C SER A 145 39.85 -3.71 10.31
N ALA A 146 40.79 -3.58 9.38
CA ALA A 146 40.49 -3.59 7.96
C ALA A 146 39.81 -4.92 7.59
N SER A 147 38.75 -4.83 6.80
CA SER A 147 38.12 -5.91 6.02
C SER A 147 38.05 -7.28 6.70
N ASP A 148 36.95 -7.57 7.40
CA ASP A 148 36.45 -8.95 7.35
C ASP A 148 34.93 -9.03 7.40
N SER A 149 34.41 -9.67 6.37
CA SER A 149 33.04 -9.60 5.86
C SER A 149 32.17 -10.69 6.47
N LYS A 150 32.01 -10.73 7.80
CA LYS A 150 31.24 -11.80 8.46
C LYS A 150 30.39 -11.40 9.67
N ALA A 151 29.95 -10.15 9.78
CA ALA A 151 28.73 -9.85 10.54
C ALA A 151 27.52 -10.15 9.63
N PRO A 152 26.54 -10.99 10.03
CA PRO A 152 25.35 -11.24 9.20
C PRO A 152 24.51 -9.98 8.96
N PHE A 153 24.74 -8.92 9.74
CA PHE A 153 24.13 -7.60 9.58
C PHE A 153 25.19 -6.51 9.83
N HIS A 154 25.43 -5.65 8.84
CA HIS A 154 26.09 -4.37 9.10
C HIS A 154 25.09 -3.48 9.81
N TRP A 155 25.36 -3.14 11.07
CA TRP A 155 24.55 -2.18 11.82
C TRP A 155 24.53 -0.85 11.06
N GLN A 156 23.36 -0.45 10.57
CA GLN A 156 23.16 0.80 9.85
C GLN A 156 22.33 1.74 10.73
N ALA A 157 22.71 3.02 10.77
CA ALA A 157 21.97 4.02 11.53
C ALA A 157 20.50 4.08 11.07
N PRO A 158 19.55 4.38 11.98
CA PRO A 158 18.18 4.69 11.59
C PRO A 158 18.16 5.75 10.49
N TYR A 159 17.12 5.72 9.65
CA TYR A 159 16.92 6.80 8.70
C TYR A 159 16.81 8.14 9.42
N GLU A 160 17.39 9.18 8.82
CA GLU A 160 17.06 10.54 9.23
C GLU A 160 15.56 10.74 9.06
N MET A 161 14.94 11.41 10.03
CA MET A 161 13.50 11.65 10.04
C MET A 161 13.11 12.38 8.75
N ASP A 162 12.09 11.86 8.05
CA ASP A 162 11.60 12.42 6.79
C ASP A 162 12.65 12.49 5.65
N SER A 163 13.72 11.69 5.72
CA SER A 163 14.65 11.51 4.60
C SER A 163 14.01 10.74 3.44
N ASP A 164 14.49 10.99 2.23
CA ASP A 164 14.02 10.27 1.04
C ASP A 164 14.34 8.78 1.14
N GLU A 165 15.48 8.42 1.73
CA GLU A 165 15.83 7.04 1.96
C GLU A 165 14.87 6.32 2.92
N ALA A 166 14.31 7.04 3.91
CA ALA A 166 13.26 6.51 4.80
C ALA A 166 11.97 6.24 4.02
N ARG A 167 11.53 7.22 3.23
CA ARG A 167 10.30 7.16 2.42
C ARG A 167 10.38 6.03 1.38
N GLU A 168 11.55 5.82 0.82
CA GLU A 168 11.80 4.82 -0.22
C GLU A 168 12.17 3.44 0.34
N SER A 169 12.36 3.30 1.67
CA SER A 169 12.82 2.06 2.32
C SER A 169 11.93 0.84 2.02
N ALA A 170 10.61 1.03 1.97
CA ALA A 170 9.61 0.00 1.67
C ALA A 170 9.49 -0.31 0.17
N VAL A 171 10.11 0.51 -0.69
CA VAL A 171 9.89 0.57 -2.15
C VAL A 171 11.19 0.28 -2.91
N ARG A 172 12.21 -0.26 -2.25
CA ARG A 172 13.51 -0.45 -2.88
C ARG A 172 13.46 -1.52 -3.97
N ARG A 173 13.61 -1.05 -5.21
CA ARG A 173 13.99 -1.76 -6.42
C ARG A 173 13.00 -2.80 -7.03
N PRO A 174 11.66 -2.61 -7.07
CA PRO A 174 10.80 -3.54 -7.83
C PRO A 174 11.18 -3.67 -9.31
N VAL A 175 11.56 -2.56 -9.95
CA VAL A 175 11.98 -2.53 -11.34
C VAL A 175 13.28 -3.31 -11.51
N GLU A 176 14.32 -2.99 -10.73
CA GLU A 176 15.60 -3.69 -10.89
C GLU A 176 15.55 -5.15 -10.45
N ALA A 177 14.74 -5.49 -9.44
CA ALA A 177 14.53 -6.88 -9.04
C ALA A 177 13.92 -7.72 -10.19
N LEU A 178 12.96 -7.16 -10.94
CA LEU A 178 12.40 -7.84 -12.11
C LEU A 178 13.43 -7.97 -13.23
N ILE A 179 14.28 -6.96 -13.43
CA ILE A 179 15.35 -7.00 -14.44
C ILE A 179 16.41 -8.04 -14.08
N GLU A 180 16.87 -8.08 -12.83
CA GLU A 180 17.82 -9.08 -12.30
C GLU A 180 17.29 -10.52 -12.46
N LEU A 181 15.97 -10.71 -12.41
CA LEU A 181 15.30 -11.99 -12.67
C LEU A 181 15.05 -12.30 -14.16
N GLY A 182 15.37 -11.37 -15.07
CA GLY A 182 15.07 -11.50 -16.50
C GLY A 182 13.58 -11.31 -16.86
N LEU A 183 12.74 -10.82 -15.94
CA LEU A 183 11.29 -10.60 -16.10
C LEU A 183 10.96 -9.20 -16.66
N LYS A 184 11.70 -8.77 -17.69
CA LYS A 184 11.62 -7.39 -18.23
C LYS A 184 10.25 -7.01 -18.78
N SER A 185 9.53 -7.97 -19.35
CA SER A 185 8.17 -7.77 -19.89
C SER A 185 7.14 -7.34 -18.83
N TRP A 186 7.48 -7.45 -17.54
CA TRP A 186 6.60 -7.10 -16.43
C TRP A 186 6.85 -5.68 -15.90
N VAL A 187 7.88 -5.00 -16.42
CA VAL A 187 8.13 -3.58 -16.16
C VAL A 187 7.34 -2.75 -17.17
N ARG A 188 6.58 -1.76 -16.69
CA ARG A 188 5.86 -0.84 -17.57
C ARG A 188 6.88 0.05 -18.29
N PRO A 189 6.83 0.12 -19.63
CA PRO A 189 7.72 0.98 -20.38
C PRO A 189 7.40 2.44 -20.05
N ASN A 190 8.42 3.18 -19.64
CA ASN A 190 8.25 4.60 -19.37
C ASN A 190 8.10 5.37 -20.70
N GLN A 191 6.87 5.79 -21.01
CA GLN A 191 6.54 6.49 -22.26
C GLN A 191 7.18 7.89 -22.36
N SER A 192 7.71 8.46 -21.27
CA SER A 192 8.39 9.76 -21.27
C SER A 192 9.90 9.69 -21.53
N ALA A 193 10.47 8.48 -21.70
CA ALA A 193 11.87 8.30 -22.04
C ALA A 193 12.08 8.56 -23.55
N THR A 194 12.07 9.83 -23.93
CA THR A 194 12.38 10.26 -25.31
C THR A 194 13.89 10.37 -25.58
N ASP A 195 14.73 10.19 -24.56
CA ASP A 195 16.18 10.30 -24.68
C ASP A 195 16.89 8.97 -24.38
N PRO A 196 17.34 8.23 -25.41
CA PRO A 196 18.10 6.98 -25.27
C PRO A 196 19.41 7.14 -24.49
N SER A 197 19.91 8.37 -24.30
CA SER A 197 21.14 8.64 -23.55
C SER A 197 20.95 8.68 -22.03
N SER A 198 19.70 8.80 -21.56
CA SER A 198 19.35 8.79 -20.13
C SER A 198 19.10 7.38 -19.58
N GLU A 199 19.05 6.37 -20.45
CA GLU A 199 18.76 4.99 -20.09
C GLU A 199 19.98 4.34 -19.43
N PHE A 200 19.82 3.82 -18.21
CA PHE A 200 20.88 3.04 -17.59
C PHE A 200 20.85 1.61 -18.12
N VAL A 201 22.03 1.08 -18.44
CA VAL A 201 22.19 -0.26 -18.95
C VAL A 201 22.35 -1.23 -17.79
N VAL A 202 21.34 -2.05 -17.52
CA VAL A 202 21.43 -3.19 -16.59
C VAL A 202 21.42 -4.46 -17.43
N ASP A 203 22.51 -5.23 -17.40
CA ASP A 203 22.72 -6.43 -18.23
C ASP A 203 22.40 -6.20 -19.72
N GLY A 204 22.99 -5.15 -20.31
CA GLY A 204 22.90 -4.86 -21.74
C GLY A 204 21.56 -4.28 -22.20
N MET A 205 20.66 -3.88 -21.29
CA MET A 205 19.40 -3.24 -21.66
C MET A 205 19.15 -1.90 -21.00
N ALA A 206 18.65 -0.97 -21.83
CA ALA A 206 18.20 0.35 -21.49
C ALA A 206 16.97 0.34 -20.57
N VAL A 207 17.09 0.98 -19.41
CA VAL A 207 16.01 1.17 -18.45
C VAL A 207 15.97 2.65 -18.12
N ALA A 208 14.81 3.28 -18.33
CA ALA A 208 14.63 4.68 -17.97
C ALA A 208 14.82 4.84 -16.45
N PRO A 209 15.70 5.73 -15.98
CA PRO A 209 15.89 5.97 -14.56
C PRO A 209 14.60 6.48 -13.94
N GLN A 210 14.34 6.03 -12.71
CA GLN A 210 13.25 6.56 -11.93
C GLN A 210 13.55 8.04 -11.61
N LEU A 211 12.73 8.94 -12.17
CA LEU A 211 12.87 10.38 -11.99
C LEU A 211 12.81 10.74 -10.49
N PRO A 212 13.54 11.78 -10.03
CA PRO A 212 13.39 12.31 -8.68
C PRO A 212 11.93 12.67 -8.35
N ALA A 213 11.64 12.92 -7.08
CA ALA A 213 10.31 13.39 -6.68
C ALA A 213 9.95 14.68 -7.43
N GLN A 214 8.77 14.71 -8.03
CA GLN A 214 8.27 15.87 -8.77
C GLN A 214 6.99 16.39 -8.15
N TRP A 215 6.78 17.70 -8.19
CA TRP A 215 5.57 18.31 -7.62
C TRP A 215 5.18 19.60 -8.31
N ILE A 216 3.88 19.93 -8.24
CA ILE A 216 3.31 21.20 -8.68
C ILE A 216 2.36 21.68 -7.58
N ASP A 217 2.67 22.83 -7.00
CA ASP A 217 1.79 23.53 -6.06
C ASP A 217 0.69 24.25 -6.85
N CYS A 218 -0.54 23.74 -6.76
CA CYS A 218 -1.67 24.27 -7.50
C CYS A 218 -3.00 24.06 -6.78
N ASP A 219 -3.97 24.92 -7.09
CA ASP A 219 -5.37 24.65 -6.78
C ASP A 219 -5.93 23.72 -7.85
N LEU A 220 -6.21 22.48 -7.46
CA LEU A 220 -6.74 21.45 -8.35
C LEU A 220 -8.11 21.79 -8.94
N LYS A 221 -8.86 22.75 -8.37
CA LYS A 221 -10.14 23.20 -8.94
C LYS A 221 -9.97 24.02 -10.21
N THR A 222 -8.85 24.75 -10.34
CA THR A 222 -8.61 25.67 -11.46
C THR A 222 -7.43 25.25 -12.33
N PHE A 223 -6.66 24.25 -11.91
CA PHE A 223 -5.50 23.74 -12.65
C PHE A 223 -5.91 23.11 -13.99
N ASP A 224 -5.15 23.39 -15.06
CA ASP A 224 -5.34 22.74 -16.35
C ASP A 224 -4.63 21.39 -16.41
N PHE A 225 -5.39 20.30 -16.33
CA PHE A 225 -4.86 18.93 -16.32
C PHE A 225 -4.36 18.47 -17.69
N SER A 226 -4.69 19.17 -18.78
CA SER A 226 -4.33 18.74 -20.14
C SER A 226 -2.81 18.68 -20.37
N MET A 227 -2.05 19.50 -19.65
CA MET A 227 -0.59 19.52 -19.73
C MET A 227 0.07 18.27 -19.14
N LEU A 228 -0.57 17.61 -18.17
CA LEU A 228 0.03 16.53 -17.40
C LEU A 228 0.27 15.26 -18.22
N GLY A 229 -0.48 15.05 -19.31
CA GLY A 229 -0.46 13.79 -20.06
C GLY A 229 -1.20 12.66 -19.34
N LYS A 230 -0.83 11.41 -19.65
CA LYS A 230 -1.50 10.20 -19.14
C LYS A 230 -0.69 9.53 -18.04
N PHE A 231 -1.37 8.84 -17.13
CA PHE A 231 -0.77 8.10 -16.03
C PHE A 231 -1.25 6.64 -16.03
N ASP A 232 -0.41 5.73 -15.54
CA ASP A 232 -0.74 4.33 -15.33
C ASP A 232 -1.44 4.11 -13.97
N VAL A 233 -1.09 4.94 -12.99
CA VAL A 233 -1.68 4.90 -11.64
C VAL A 233 -1.96 6.32 -11.15
N ILE A 234 -3.16 6.52 -10.64
CA ILE A 234 -3.59 7.74 -9.95
C ILE A 234 -3.90 7.39 -8.49
N VAL A 235 -3.33 8.14 -7.55
CA VAL A 235 -3.73 8.13 -6.13
C VAL A 235 -4.40 9.47 -5.82
N ALA A 236 -5.52 9.44 -5.11
CA ALA A 236 -6.21 10.65 -4.69
C ALA A 236 -6.68 10.54 -3.22
N ASP A 237 -6.40 11.58 -2.44
CA ASP A 237 -6.93 11.77 -1.08
C ASP A 237 -7.68 13.11 -0.97
N PRO A 238 -8.89 13.23 -1.56
CA PRO A 238 -9.59 14.51 -1.63
C PRO A 238 -10.02 15.01 -0.25
N PRO A 239 -10.04 16.33 -0.03
CA PRO A 239 -10.59 16.93 1.18
C PRO A 239 -12.12 16.97 1.11
N TRP A 240 -12.76 15.80 1.22
CA TRP A 240 -14.21 15.63 1.10
C TRP A 240 -15.00 16.61 1.98
N ASP A 241 -16.02 17.28 1.42
CA ASP A 241 -17.02 17.96 2.24
C ASP A 241 -17.90 16.92 2.94
N ILE A 242 -17.62 16.74 4.23
CA ILE A 242 -18.35 15.81 5.09
C ILE A 242 -19.33 16.55 6.00
N HIS A 243 -19.71 17.79 5.66
CA HIS A 243 -20.60 18.65 6.43
C HIS A 243 -20.15 18.80 7.89
N MET A 244 -18.86 19.08 8.07
CA MET A 244 -18.27 19.44 9.36
C MET A 244 -17.34 20.63 9.19
N SER A 245 -17.18 21.42 10.24
CA SER A 245 -16.18 22.48 10.29
C SER A 245 -14.77 21.85 10.35
N LEU A 246 -14.05 21.94 9.24
CA LEU A 246 -12.67 21.50 9.11
C LEU A 246 -11.74 22.72 9.00
N PRO A 247 -10.48 22.62 9.48
CA PRO A 247 -9.54 23.74 9.49
C PRO A 247 -8.90 24.01 8.11
N TYR A 248 -9.44 23.45 7.03
CA TYR A 248 -8.93 23.55 5.66
C TYR A 248 -10.10 23.58 4.67
N GLY A 249 -9.84 24.04 3.45
CA GLY A 249 -10.82 24.06 2.36
C GLY A 249 -11.19 22.65 1.90
N THR A 250 -12.48 22.42 1.68
CA THR A 250 -13.02 21.14 1.19
C THR A 250 -13.40 21.21 -0.29
N MET A 251 -13.61 20.05 -0.88
CA MET A 251 -14.24 19.89 -2.18
C MET A 251 -15.70 19.51 -1.99
N THR A 252 -16.59 20.27 -2.62
CA THR A 252 -18.00 19.93 -2.71
C THR A 252 -18.19 18.73 -3.64
N ASP A 253 -19.35 18.08 -3.58
CA ASP A 253 -19.67 16.96 -4.47
C ASP A 253 -19.58 17.37 -5.96
N ASP A 254 -20.00 18.59 -6.28
CA ASP A 254 -19.94 19.13 -7.65
C ASP A 254 -18.50 19.43 -8.07
N ASP A 255 -17.67 19.99 -7.17
CA ASP A 255 -16.23 20.15 -7.43
C ASP A 255 -15.58 18.79 -7.72
N MET A 256 -15.94 17.75 -6.93
CA MET A 256 -15.43 16.41 -7.14
C MET A 256 -15.89 15.84 -8.48
N ARG A 257 -17.17 15.96 -8.85
CA ARG A 257 -17.68 15.51 -10.16
C ARG A 257 -16.96 16.23 -11.32
N ALA A 258 -16.61 17.50 -11.16
CA ALA A 258 -15.92 18.29 -12.18
C ALA A 258 -14.44 17.89 -12.39
N MET A 259 -13.83 17.13 -11.48
CA MET A 259 -12.43 16.72 -11.61
C MET A 259 -12.19 15.87 -12.87
N PRO A 260 -11.17 16.19 -13.70
CA PRO A 260 -10.96 15.56 -15.00
C PRO A 260 -10.20 14.22 -14.94
N PHE A 261 -10.53 13.34 -13.99
CA PHE A 261 -9.96 11.98 -13.92
C PHE A 261 -10.04 11.19 -15.24
N PRO A 262 -11.12 11.28 -16.06
CA PRO A 262 -11.16 10.59 -17.34
C PRO A 262 -10.07 11.03 -18.33
N MET A 263 -9.61 12.28 -18.23
CA MET A 263 -8.56 12.84 -19.10
C MET A 263 -7.19 12.29 -18.74
N LEU A 264 -6.93 12.02 -17.46
CA LEU A 264 -5.62 11.63 -16.95
C LEU A 264 -5.22 10.18 -17.25
N GLN A 265 -6.17 9.34 -17.65
CA GLN A 265 -5.91 7.91 -17.82
C GLN A 265 -6.77 7.31 -18.92
N ASP A 266 -6.11 6.61 -19.87
CA ASP A 266 -6.80 5.83 -20.90
C ASP A 266 -6.97 4.36 -20.46
N GLU A 267 -5.97 3.83 -19.76
CA GLU A 267 -5.92 2.50 -19.16
C GLU A 267 -5.05 2.57 -17.89
N GLY A 268 -5.49 1.99 -16.77
CA GLY A 268 -4.70 1.96 -15.54
C GLY A 268 -5.52 1.76 -14.26
N LEU A 269 -4.94 2.18 -13.13
CA LEU A 269 -5.53 2.04 -11.79
C LEU A 269 -5.77 3.40 -11.10
N LEU A 270 -6.87 3.51 -10.37
CA LEU A 270 -7.19 4.61 -9.49
C LEU A 270 -7.36 4.10 -8.05
N PHE A 271 -6.59 4.68 -7.14
CA PHE A 271 -6.70 4.48 -5.70
C PHE A 271 -7.31 5.74 -5.07
N LEU A 272 -8.55 5.64 -4.60
CA LEU A 272 -9.31 6.77 -4.07
C LEU A 272 -9.58 6.57 -2.58
N TRP A 273 -8.92 7.37 -1.74
CA TRP A 273 -9.21 7.38 -0.31
C TRP A 273 -10.58 7.98 -0.05
N VAL A 274 -11.41 7.25 0.72
CA VAL A 274 -12.76 7.68 1.10
C VAL A 274 -12.93 7.59 2.61
N THR A 275 -13.56 8.61 3.18
CA THR A 275 -14.07 8.52 4.54
C THR A 275 -15.41 7.79 4.53
N GLY A 276 -15.86 7.29 5.69
CA GLY A 276 -17.13 6.55 5.78
C GLY A 276 -18.36 7.32 5.28
N ARG A 277 -18.33 8.66 5.23
CA ARG A 277 -19.42 9.48 4.66
C ARG A 277 -19.29 9.74 3.16
N ALA A 278 -18.09 9.62 2.61
CA ALA A 278 -17.80 9.80 1.20
C ALA A 278 -17.76 8.47 0.43
N MET A 279 -18.10 7.35 1.08
CA MET A 279 -17.93 6.02 0.51
C MET A 279 -18.88 5.80 -0.68
N GLU A 280 -20.16 6.16 -0.52
CA GLU A 280 -21.18 6.05 -1.57
C GLU A 280 -20.89 7.01 -2.72
N LEU A 281 -20.58 8.27 -2.40
CA LEU A 281 -20.17 9.27 -3.39
C LEU A 281 -18.92 8.82 -4.15
N GLY A 282 -17.92 8.27 -3.45
CA GLY A 282 -16.72 7.74 -4.08
C GLY A 282 -17.03 6.63 -5.09
N ARG A 283 -17.94 5.70 -4.77
CA ARG A 283 -18.38 4.65 -5.71
C ARG A 283 -19.14 5.22 -6.92
N GLU A 284 -19.97 6.24 -6.70
CA GLU A 284 -20.65 6.97 -7.78
C GLU A 284 -19.62 7.63 -8.71
N LEU A 285 -18.66 8.37 -8.14
CA LEU A 285 -17.62 9.09 -8.87
C LEU A 285 -16.74 8.16 -9.71
N LEU A 286 -16.36 6.99 -9.19
CA LEU A 286 -15.63 5.99 -9.97
C LEU A 286 -16.39 5.61 -11.25
N THR A 287 -17.69 5.33 -11.12
CA THR A 287 -18.56 4.99 -12.25
C THR A 287 -18.69 6.17 -13.21
N TYR A 288 -18.90 7.37 -12.67
CA TYR A 288 -19.02 8.62 -13.44
C TYR A 288 -17.75 8.93 -14.25
N TRP A 289 -16.57 8.69 -13.68
CA TRP A 289 -15.29 8.87 -14.37
C TRP A 289 -14.92 7.73 -15.33
N GLY A 290 -15.78 6.72 -15.46
CA GLY A 290 -15.59 5.58 -16.37
C GLY A 290 -14.62 4.51 -15.85
N TYR A 291 -14.47 4.41 -14.52
CA TYR A 291 -13.71 3.35 -13.86
C TYR A 291 -14.64 2.26 -13.37
N THR A 292 -14.14 1.03 -13.36
CA THR A 292 -14.81 -0.10 -12.73
C THR A 292 -14.13 -0.37 -11.40
N ARG A 293 -14.90 -0.38 -10.30
CA ARG A 293 -14.36 -0.77 -8.99
C ARG A 293 -14.01 -2.27 -9.00
N ILE A 294 -12.75 -2.56 -8.70
CA ILE A 294 -12.22 -3.93 -8.71
C ILE A 294 -11.87 -4.43 -7.31
N ASP A 295 -11.53 -3.53 -6.39
CA ASP A 295 -11.10 -3.90 -5.04
C ASP A 295 -11.41 -2.79 -4.02
N GLU A 296 -11.23 -3.10 -2.74
CA GLU A 296 -11.38 -2.19 -1.61
C GLU A 296 -10.29 -2.43 -0.56
N LEU A 297 -9.30 -1.54 -0.53
CA LEU A 297 -8.21 -1.59 0.43
C LEU A 297 -8.64 -0.99 1.76
N ILE A 298 -8.39 -1.70 2.86
CA ILE A 298 -8.72 -1.28 4.21
C ILE A 298 -7.45 -0.96 4.99
N TRP A 299 -7.32 0.28 5.46
CA TRP A 299 -6.29 0.65 6.42
C TRP A 299 -6.82 0.51 7.84
N VAL A 300 -6.33 -0.50 8.57
CA VAL A 300 -6.56 -0.71 9.99
C VAL A 300 -5.56 0.13 10.79
N LYS A 301 -6.11 1.01 11.63
CA LYS A 301 -5.35 1.98 12.41
C LYS A 301 -4.93 1.40 13.74
N ILE A 302 -3.62 1.31 13.95
CA ILE A 302 -3.04 0.93 15.22
C ILE A 302 -2.27 2.10 15.85
N GLY A 303 -2.15 2.09 17.17
CA GLY A 303 -1.24 2.97 17.89
C GLY A 303 0.16 2.36 17.98
N GLN A 304 1.10 3.08 18.58
CA GLN A 304 2.49 2.64 18.76
C GLN A 304 2.61 1.32 19.55
N THR A 305 1.61 1.02 20.39
CA THR A 305 1.52 -0.23 21.14
C THR A 305 0.94 -1.39 20.32
N GLN A 306 0.80 -1.22 18.99
CA GLN A 306 0.18 -2.18 18.06
C GLN A 306 -1.30 -2.51 18.40
N ARG A 307 -1.93 -1.67 19.24
CA ARG A 307 -3.34 -1.79 19.62
C ARG A 307 -4.21 -0.96 18.67
N LEU A 308 -5.40 -1.47 18.37
CA LEU A 308 -6.38 -0.77 17.55
C LEU A 308 -6.76 0.59 18.16
N ILE A 309 -6.68 1.63 17.33
CA ILE A 309 -7.19 2.95 17.68
C ILE A 309 -8.71 2.94 17.54
N ARG A 310 -9.40 3.43 18.56
CA ARG A 310 -10.87 3.51 18.60
C ARG A 310 -11.29 4.98 18.69
N THR A 311 -11.73 5.54 17.58
CA THR A 311 -12.28 6.91 17.57
C THR A 311 -13.81 6.86 17.56
N GLY A 312 -14.41 7.43 18.60
CA GLY A 312 -15.84 7.70 18.64
C GLY A 312 -16.15 8.96 17.84
N ARG A 313 -17.29 8.98 17.14
CA ARG A 313 -17.78 10.15 16.41
C ARG A 313 -19.26 10.35 16.71
N THR A 314 -19.66 11.61 16.95
CA THR A 314 -21.07 11.96 17.16
C THR A 314 -21.92 11.44 16.00
N GLY A 315 -23.02 10.76 16.32
CA GLY A 315 -23.91 10.13 15.33
C GLY A 315 -23.54 8.69 14.95
N HIS A 316 -22.40 8.16 15.40
CA HIS A 316 -21.99 6.77 15.17
C HIS A 316 -22.05 5.96 16.47
N TRP A 317 -22.57 4.74 16.36
CA TRP A 317 -22.74 3.82 17.50
C TRP A 317 -21.58 2.83 17.63
N LEU A 318 -20.75 2.73 16.59
CA LEU A 318 -19.54 1.90 16.56
C LEU A 318 -18.31 2.81 16.49
N ASN A 319 -17.22 2.38 17.14
CA ASN A 319 -15.94 3.07 17.04
C ASN A 319 -15.31 2.85 15.67
N HIS A 320 -14.74 3.91 15.11
CA HIS A 320 -14.04 3.83 13.84
C HIS A 320 -12.58 3.51 14.09
N THR A 321 -12.11 2.41 13.48
CA THR A 321 -10.74 1.90 13.63
C THR A 321 -10.03 1.75 12.30
N LYS A 322 -10.67 2.18 11.21
CA LYS A 322 -10.20 1.98 9.84
C LYS A 322 -10.60 3.09 8.89
N GLU A 323 -9.86 3.19 7.78
CA GLU A 323 -10.22 3.96 6.59
C GLU A 323 -10.21 3.07 5.35
N HIS A 324 -10.91 3.52 4.31
CA HIS A 324 -11.09 2.76 3.07
C HIS A 324 -10.42 3.49 1.91
N CYS A 325 -9.81 2.73 1.01
CA CYS A 325 -9.30 3.19 -0.27
C CYS A 325 -9.93 2.32 -1.36
N LEU A 326 -10.80 2.93 -2.17
CA LEU A 326 -11.43 2.24 -3.28
C LEU A 326 -10.40 2.04 -4.40
N VAL A 327 -10.29 0.82 -4.92
CA VAL A 327 -9.39 0.51 -6.03
C VAL A 327 -10.23 0.26 -7.27
N ALA A 328 -9.94 1.01 -8.33
CA ALA A 328 -10.69 0.95 -9.56
C ALA A 328 -9.77 0.82 -10.76
N ALA A 329 -10.20 0.06 -11.76
CA ALA A 329 -9.48 -0.10 -13.02
C ALA A 329 -10.22 0.62 -14.16
N LYS A 330 -9.42 1.12 -15.10
CA LYS A 330 -9.89 1.56 -16.40
C LYS A 330 -9.16 0.73 -17.45
N VAL A 331 -9.92 0.07 -18.32
CA VAL A 331 -9.38 -0.77 -19.39
C VAL A 331 -9.57 -0.07 -20.73
N ARG A 332 -8.55 -0.14 -21.59
CA ARG A 332 -8.66 0.40 -22.95
C ARG A 332 -9.69 -0.41 -23.73
N ARG A 333 -10.79 0.22 -24.17
CA ARG A 333 -11.71 -0.44 -25.10
C ARG A 333 -11.03 -0.57 -26.46
N GLN A 334 -10.96 -1.80 -27.00
CA GLN A 334 -10.55 -1.99 -28.39
C GLN A 334 -11.65 -1.44 -29.32
N PRO A 335 -11.30 -0.72 -30.40
CA PRO A 335 -12.28 -0.19 -31.35
C PRO A 335 -12.82 -1.28 -32.31
N GLN A 336 -13.44 -2.34 -31.77
CA GLN A 336 -14.20 -3.33 -32.54
C GLN A 336 -15.33 -3.89 -31.68
N GLU A 337 -16.50 -3.22 -31.71
CA GLU A 337 -17.85 -3.80 -31.48
C GLU A 337 -18.98 -2.73 -31.65
N GLU A 338 -18.76 -1.68 -32.45
CA GLU A 338 -19.85 -0.85 -32.99
C GLU A 338 -20.12 -1.30 -34.42
N GLU A 339 -20.74 -2.48 -34.60
CA GLU A 339 -21.55 -2.87 -35.78
C GLU A 339 -21.89 -4.38 -35.69
N GLN A 340 -22.89 -4.74 -34.88
CA GLN A 340 -23.84 -5.78 -35.25
C GLN A 340 -25.24 -5.41 -34.70
N PRO A 341 -26.30 -5.42 -35.53
CA PRO A 341 -27.65 -5.22 -35.05
C PRO A 341 -28.05 -6.40 -34.16
N SER A 342 -28.55 -6.12 -32.96
CA SER A 342 -29.00 -7.12 -32.00
C SER A 342 -30.10 -8.03 -32.58
N PRO A 343 -30.08 -9.35 -32.32
CA PRO A 343 -31.23 -10.21 -32.62
C PRO A 343 -32.41 -9.85 -31.70
N PRO A 344 -33.66 -10.13 -32.12
CA PRO A 344 -34.84 -9.64 -31.43
C PRO A 344 -34.95 -10.22 -30.02
N THR A 345 -35.30 -9.31 -29.11
CA THR A 345 -35.68 -9.46 -27.71
C THR A 345 -36.30 -10.83 -27.37
N SER A 346 -35.49 -11.71 -26.78
CA SER A 346 -35.98 -12.80 -25.93
C SER A 346 -35.86 -12.33 -24.48
N ALA A 347 -37.01 -12.20 -23.83
CA ALA A 347 -37.18 -11.63 -22.51
C ALA A 347 -36.25 -12.25 -21.45
N PHE A 348 -35.27 -11.45 -20.99
CA PHE A 348 -34.72 -11.61 -19.64
C PHE A 348 -35.54 -10.74 -18.69
N PRO A 349 -35.90 -11.23 -17.49
CA PRO A 349 -36.72 -10.47 -16.57
C PRO A 349 -35.98 -9.20 -16.16
N ALA A 350 -36.70 -8.09 -16.20
CA ALA A 350 -36.22 -6.77 -15.84
C ALA A 350 -35.41 -6.83 -14.53
N ALA A 351 -34.09 -6.71 -14.65
CA ALA A 351 -33.25 -6.34 -13.52
C ALA A 351 -33.72 -4.96 -13.07
N THR A 352 -34.49 -4.93 -12.00
CA THR A 352 -34.78 -3.73 -11.24
C THR A 352 -33.46 -3.02 -11.03
N ARG A 353 -33.36 -1.74 -11.42
CA ARG A 353 -32.20 -0.88 -11.17
C ARG A 353 -32.06 -0.71 -9.65
N SER A 354 -31.52 -1.73 -8.99
CA SER A 354 -31.07 -1.66 -7.61
C SER A 354 -29.72 -0.97 -7.64
N SER A 355 -29.64 0.16 -6.98
CA SER A 355 -28.45 0.99 -6.72
C SER A 355 -27.44 0.29 -5.82
N THR A 356 -27.13 -0.98 -6.09
CA THR A 356 -26.19 -1.79 -5.35
C THR A 356 -24.98 -2.03 -6.26
N THR A 357 -23.99 -1.14 -6.18
CA THR A 357 -22.72 -1.22 -6.90
C THR A 357 -21.87 -2.38 -6.35
N THR A 358 -22.22 -3.60 -6.76
CA THR A 358 -21.44 -4.81 -6.49
C THR A 358 -20.03 -4.67 -7.09
N ASN A 359 -19.05 -5.33 -6.48
CA ASN A 359 -17.71 -5.47 -7.07
C ASN A 359 -17.88 -6.16 -8.42
N ALA A 360 -17.39 -5.56 -9.52
CA ALA A 360 -17.51 -6.18 -10.83
C ALA A 360 -16.77 -7.53 -10.90
N GLY A 361 -15.73 -7.71 -10.07
CA GLY A 361 -15.02 -8.98 -9.90
C GLY A 361 -15.81 -10.08 -9.16
N ALA A 362 -17.02 -9.82 -8.68
CA ALA A 362 -17.84 -10.80 -7.94
C ALA A 362 -18.88 -11.53 -8.81
N ALA A 363 -19.06 -11.14 -10.08
CA ALA A 363 -19.99 -11.82 -10.99
C ALA A 363 -19.31 -13.05 -11.63
N PRO A 364 -19.83 -14.28 -11.43
CA PRO A 364 -19.26 -15.49 -12.02
C PRO A 364 -19.24 -15.39 -13.56
N GLY A 365 -18.10 -15.71 -14.19
CA GLY A 365 -18.00 -15.85 -15.64
C GLY A 365 -17.59 -14.60 -16.43
N ILE A 366 -17.28 -13.47 -15.78
CA ILE A 366 -16.67 -12.32 -16.47
C ILE A 366 -15.17 -12.60 -16.67
N ASP A 367 -14.71 -12.54 -17.92
CA ASP A 367 -13.28 -12.66 -18.22
C ASP A 367 -12.51 -11.47 -17.59
N PRO A 368 -11.52 -11.73 -16.71
CA PRO A 368 -10.75 -10.68 -16.04
C PRO A 368 -10.05 -9.69 -16.99
N SER A 369 -9.79 -10.07 -18.24
CA SER A 369 -9.18 -9.19 -19.24
C SER A 369 -10.06 -7.98 -19.62
N TYR A 370 -11.38 -8.05 -19.39
CA TYR A 370 -12.28 -6.89 -19.54
C TYR A 370 -12.30 -5.98 -18.31
N LEU A 371 -11.84 -6.47 -17.16
CA LEU A 371 -11.88 -5.75 -15.89
C LEU A 371 -10.53 -5.15 -15.49
N LEU A 372 -9.42 -5.77 -15.92
CA LEU A 372 -8.07 -5.40 -15.52
C LEU A 372 -7.22 -5.03 -16.75
N PRO A 373 -6.34 -4.03 -16.63
CA PRO A 373 -5.32 -3.78 -17.63
C PRO A 373 -4.48 -5.04 -17.88
N SER A 374 -4.19 -5.34 -19.15
CA SER A 374 -3.50 -6.58 -19.56
C SER A 374 -2.12 -6.77 -18.91
N TRP A 375 -1.48 -5.67 -18.53
CA TRP A 375 -0.16 -5.66 -17.89
C TRP A 375 -0.21 -5.97 -16.38
N LEU A 376 -1.38 -5.84 -15.73
CA LEU A 376 -1.53 -6.03 -14.29
C LEU A 376 -1.50 -7.51 -13.87
N HIS A 377 -1.78 -8.44 -14.79
CA HIS A 377 -1.81 -9.88 -14.51
C HIS A 377 -0.48 -10.44 -13.98
N SER A 378 0.65 -9.76 -14.25
CA SER A 378 1.98 -10.18 -13.84
C SER A 378 2.27 -9.98 -12.35
N THR A 379 1.57 -9.09 -11.66
CA THR A 379 1.83 -8.69 -10.26
C THR A 379 0.58 -8.75 -9.37
N ALA A 380 -0.59 -9.04 -9.96
CA ALA A 380 -1.82 -9.33 -9.24
C ALA A 380 -1.62 -10.46 -8.20
N GLY A 381 -2.18 -10.26 -7.00
CA GLY A 381 -2.12 -11.20 -5.88
C GLY A 381 -0.89 -11.08 -4.96
N LEU A 382 0.03 -10.15 -5.23
CA LEU A 382 1.23 -9.97 -4.39
C LEU A 382 1.00 -9.24 -3.08
N ALA A 383 -0.05 -8.44 -3.00
CA ALA A 383 -0.39 -7.65 -1.83
C ALA A 383 -1.79 -7.98 -1.36
N THR A 384 -1.99 -7.93 -0.04
CA THR A 384 -3.30 -8.04 0.58
C THR A 384 -4.06 -6.72 0.47
N ASP A 385 -5.38 -6.80 0.52
CA ASP A 385 -6.32 -5.68 0.58
C ASP A 385 -6.43 -5.06 1.99
N VAL A 386 -5.54 -5.43 2.91
CA VAL A 386 -5.47 -4.87 4.27
C VAL A 386 -4.09 -4.31 4.54
N ILE A 387 -4.04 -3.05 4.99
CA ILE A 387 -2.87 -2.40 5.57
C ILE A 387 -3.09 -2.27 7.07
N VAL A 388 -2.17 -2.76 7.88
CA VAL A 388 -2.14 -2.52 9.32
C VAL A 388 -0.94 -1.64 9.61
N SER A 389 -1.17 -0.39 10.02
CA SER A 389 -0.06 0.53 10.32
C SER A 389 -0.44 1.65 11.28
N GLU A 390 0.59 2.26 11.85
CA GLU A 390 0.47 3.29 12.86
C GLU A 390 -0.12 4.59 12.32
N VAL A 391 -1.00 5.21 13.10
CA VAL A 391 -1.49 6.56 12.79
C VAL A 391 -0.41 7.60 13.07
N ARG A 392 -0.24 8.52 12.12
CA ARG A 392 0.72 9.63 12.17
C ARG A 392 -0.04 10.96 12.27
N ASP A 393 0.45 11.99 11.58
CA ASP A 393 -0.21 13.29 11.51
C ASP A 393 -1.65 13.20 10.99
N THR A 394 -2.46 14.19 11.34
CA THR A 394 -3.86 14.26 10.92
C THR A 394 -4.00 14.14 9.39
N SER A 395 -4.79 13.16 8.96
CA SER A 395 -5.05 12.82 7.55
C SER A 395 -3.85 12.25 6.77
N ARG A 396 -2.70 11.98 7.41
CA ARG A 396 -1.57 11.31 6.75
C ARG A 396 -1.88 9.82 6.59
N LYS A 397 -2.02 9.39 5.33
CA LYS A 397 -2.27 7.99 4.94
C LYS A 397 -1.04 7.11 5.11
N PRO A 398 -1.18 5.78 5.15
CA PRO A 398 -0.05 4.84 5.28
C PRO A 398 0.91 4.91 4.09
N ASP A 399 2.22 4.86 4.35
CA ASP A 399 3.24 4.82 3.29
C ASP A 399 3.30 3.44 2.61
N GLU A 400 2.74 2.42 3.25
CA GLU A 400 2.67 1.05 2.75
C GLU A 400 1.91 0.95 1.40
N LEU A 401 0.94 1.84 1.17
CA LEU A 401 0.18 1.90 -0.09
C LEU A 401 1.11 2.05 -1.30
N TYR A 402 2.13 2.89 -1.20
CA TYR A 402 3.00 3.18 -2.33
C TYR A 402 3.91 1.99 -2.65
N GLY A 403 4.37 1.26 -1.63
CA GLY A 403 5.08 0.00 -1.83
C GLY A 403 4.22 -1.06 -2.51
N MET A 404 2.91 -1.11 -2.20
CA MET A 404 1.98 -1.96 -2.94
C MET A 404 1.85 -1.53 -4.40
N ILE A 405 1.66 -0.23 -4.66
CA ILE A 405 1.50 0.31 -6.00
C ILE A 405 2.75 0.09 -6.86
N GLU A 406 3.94 0.25 -6.30
CA GLU A 406 5.21 0.08 -7.03
C GLU A 406 5.51 -1.38 -7.36
N ARG A 407 4.98 -2.32 -6.57
CA ARG A 407 4.97 -3.75 -6.93
C ARG A 407 3.90 -4.06 -7.98
N LEU A 408 2.75 -3.39 -7.95
CA LEU A 408 1.68 -3.59 -8.94
C LEU A 408 2.03 -3.02 -10.32
N CYS A 409 2.66 -1.84 -10.36
CA CYS A 409 2.97 -1.09 -11.57
C CYS A 409 4.44 -0.59 -11.58
N PRO A 410 5.42 -1.51 -11.64
CA PRO A 410 6.83 -1.17 -11.65
C PRO A 410 7.18 -0.41 -12.93
N GLY A 411 7.80 0.77 -12.81
CA GLY A 411 8.21 1.61 -13.94
C GLY A 411 7.11 2.47 -14.57
N GLY A 412 5.84 2.27 -14.19
CA GLY A 412 4.73 3.07 -14.70
C GLY A 412 4.76 4.51 -14.21
N ARG A 413 4.10 5.41 -14.95
CA ARG A 413 3.96 6.84 -14.63
C ARG A 413 2.84 7.03 -13.62
N LYS A 414 3.15 7.68 -12.49
CA LYS A 414 2.26 7.75 -11.34
C LYS A 414 2.03 9.19 -10.90
N VAL A 415 0.80 9.50 -10.52
CA VAL A 415 0.43 10.81 -9.99
C VAL A 415 -0.35 10.67 -8.70
N GLU A 416 -0.06 11.56 -7.76
CA GLU A 416 -0.85 11.75 -6.55
C GLU A 416 -1.52 13.11 -6.57
N LEU A 417 -2.85 13.12 -6.47
CA LEU A 417 -3.67 14.32 -6.36
C LEU A 417 -4.02 14.58 -4.90
N PHE A 418 -4.06 15.86 -4.52
CA PHE A 418 -4.26 16.34 -3.15
C PHE A 418 -3.11 15.99 -2.19
N GLY A 419 -1.92 15.72 -2.73
CA GLY A 419 -0.74 15.39 -1.94
C GLY A 419 -0.16 16.60 -1.21
N ARG A 420 0.56 16.31 -0.12
CA ARG A 420 1.34 17.27 0.66
C ARG A 420 2.84 16.96 0.54
N ARG A 421 3.69 17.80 1.13
CA ARG A 421 5.16 17.63 1.06
C ARG A 421 5.64 16.25 1.49
N HIS A 422 5.03 15.65 2.51
CA HIS A 422 5.42 14.32 2.98
C HIS A 422 5.04 13.18 2.03
N ASN A 423 4.17 13.44 1.04
CA ASN A 423 3.76 12.47 0.03
C ASN A 423 4.74 12.38 -1.15
N MET A 424 5.56 13.42 -1.35
CA MET A 424 6.53 13.49 -2.43
C MET A 424 7.51 12.31 -2.37
N ARG A 425 7.74 11.68 -3.52
CA ARG A 425 8.57 10.48 -3.64
C ARG A 425 9.09 10.31 -5.07
N ARG A 426 10.24 9.66 -5.22
CA ARG A 426 10.83 9.33 -6.52
C ARG A 426 9.87 8.54 -7.40
N GLY A 427 9.82 8.86 -8.69
CA GLY A 427 8.94 8.24 -9.68
C GLY A 427 7.50 8.74 -9.67
N TRP A 428 7.15 9.67 -8.79
CA TRP A 428 5.81 10.22 -8.67
C TRP A 428 5.78 11.72 -8.97
N LEU A 429 4.67 12.14 -9.56
CA LEU A 429 4.27 13.53 -9.64
C LEU A 429 3.21 13.80 -8.57
N THR A 430 3.43 14.78 -7.69
CA THR A 430 2.50 15.14 -6.62
C THR A 430 1.88 16.51 -6.89
N LEU A 431 0.55 16.61 -6.92
CA LEU A 431 -0.18 17.87 -7.07
C LEU A 431 -1.02 18.16 -5.82
N GLY A 432 -1.05 19.43 -5.42
CA GLY A 432 -1.80 19.90 -4.25
C GLY A 432 -1.45 21.34 -3.90
N ASN A 433 -2.27 21.99 -3.08
CA ASN A 433 -2.11 23.41 -2.72
C ASN A 433 -1.31 23.64 -1.43
N GLN A 434 -0.63 22.60 -0.93
CA GLN A 434 0.20 22.62 0.28
C GLN A 434 1.62 22.10 -0.01
N LEU A 435 2.13 22.37 -1.21
CA LEU A 435 3.40 21.85 -1.69
C LEU A 435 4.51 22.91 -1.75
N LYS A 436 4.18 24.21 -1.65
CA LYS A 436 5.16 25.31 -1.59
C LYS A 436 6.30 24.99 -0.61
N GLY A 437 7.54 25.16 -1.09
CA GLY A 437 8.73 25.04 -0.25
C GLY A 437 8.98 26.30 0.59
N ASP A 438 9.87 26.17 1.58
CA ASP A 438 10.27 27.27 2.47
C ASP A 438 10.89 28.47 1.71
N ALA A 439 11.40 28.22 0.50
CA ALA A 439 11.94 29.25 -0.40
C ALA A 439 10.92 29.81 -1.41
N GLY A 440 9.62 29.50 -1.28
CA GLY A 440 8.58 29.97 -2.19
C GLY A 440 8.57 29.31 -3.57
N VAL A 441 9.34 28.23 -3.76
CA VAL A 441 9.33 27.42 -4.99
C VAL A 441 8.00 26.68 -5.09
N CYS A 442 7.23 26.98 -6.14
CA CYS A 442 5.90 26.41 -6.37
C CYS A 442 5.93 25.08 -7.14
N GLU A 443 7.05 24.66 -7.71
CA GLU A 443 7.13 23.39 -8.44
C GLU A 443 8.56 22.85 -8.55
N SER A 444 8.67 21.55 -8.80
CA SER A 444 9.89 20.93 -9.33
C SER A 444 9.47 19.80 -10.25
N VAL A 445 9.72 19.96 -11.53
CA VAL A 445 9.40 18.98 -12.57
C VAL A 445 10.71 18.60 -13.25
N HIS A 446 10.91 17.30 -13.46
CA HIS A 446 12.11 16.72 -14.08
C HIS A 446 11.79 15.94 -15.37
N ASP A 447 10.51 15.66 -15.64
CA ASP A 447 10.01 15.12 -16.90
C ASP A 447 10.16 16.19 -18.00
N PRO A 448 11.02 15.97 -19.01
CA PRO A 448 11.32 16.99 -20.03
C PRO A 448 10.09 17.33 -20.88
N VAL A 449 9.20 16.37 -21.14
CA VAL A 449 7.98 16.60 -21.91
C VAL A 449 7.02 17.47 -21.12
N LEU A 450 6.88 17.21 -19.82
CA LEU A 450 6.03 18.03 -18.94
C LEU A 450 6.63 19.43 -18.73
N GLN A 451 7.94 19.55 -18.54
CA GLN A 451 8.63 20.84 -18.49
C GLN A 451 8.34 21.67 -19.74
N GLN A 452 8.47 21.08 -20.93
CA GLN A 452 8.21 21.78 -22.19
C GLN A 452 6.76 22.30 -22.26
N ARG A 453 5.78 21.49 -21.85
CA ARG A 453 4.36 21.88 -21.85
C ARG A 453 4.08 23.00 -20.83
N LEU A 454 4.65 22.91 -19.63
CA LEU A 454 4.54 23.94 -18.61
C LEU A 454 5.17 25.26 -19.07
N SER A 455 6.35 25.21 -19.68
CA SER A 455 7.02 26.39 -20.25
C SER A 455 6.19 27.00 -21.39
N ALA A 456 5.63 26.19 -22.28
CA ALA A 456 4.78 26.67 -23.36
C ALA A 456 3.49 27.34 -22.83
N TRP A 457 2.85 26.73 -21.83
CA TRP A 457 1.67 27.28 -21.17
C TRP A 457 1.95 28.65 -20.55
N ARG A 458 3.08 28.82 -19.85
CA ARG A 458 3.51 30.11 -19.26
C ARG A 458 3.71 31.21 -20.28
N ILE A 459 4.26 30.87 -21.45
CA ILE A 459 4.54 31.84 -22.51
C ILE A 459 3.23 32.28 -23.19
N GLY A 460 2.23 31.40 -23.27
CA GLY A 460 0.92 31.70 -23.85
C GLY A 460 -0.02 32.55 -22.98
N GLU A 461 0.33 32.80 -21.70
CA GLU A 461 -0.40 33.70 -20.80
C GLU A 461 0.13 35.16 -20.79
N GLN A 462 1.20 35.47 -21.55
CA GLN A 462 1.63 36.84 -21.84
C GLN A 462 0.96 37.35 -23.13
#